data_AF-A0A3B8XN99-F1
#
_entry.id   AF-A0A3B8XN99-F1
#
_cell.length_a   1.000
_cell.length_b   1.000
_cell.length_c   1.000
_cell.angle_alpha   90.00
_cell.angle_beta   90.00
_cell.angle_gamma   90.00
#
_symmetry.space_group_name_H-M   'P 1'
#
loop_
_entity.id
_entity.type
_entity.pdbx_description
1 polymer ?
#
loop_
_entity_poly.entity_id
_entity_poly.type
_entity_poly.pdbx_seq_one_letter_code
_entity_poly.pdbx_strand_id
1 'polypeptide(L)'
;QRYAKQIQELYVDIPEVAGYLVVSGFPQITDLISFARLVPWDERSRTQQEIIAALQPKLGKIPGIMAFGVNPPSLGQSGRSQPIEYVIQASGTYEDLEGYVNSMMEEIRQNPGFVNPDTNLKLQKPQLDIKVNRDKVVDAGIDVSTVGRTLETLLGGRQVTRYEQGGKQYDVIIQVAD
;
A
#
# COMPACT_ATOMS: atom_id res chain seq x y z
N GLN A 1 1.83 10.50 -5.82
CA GLN A 1 2.17 10.89 -7.20
C GLN A 1 3.66 11.20 -7.39
N ARG A 2 4.30 12.03 -6.54
CA ARG A 2 5.74 12.34 -6.62
C ARG A 2 6.66 11.11 -6.73
N TYR A 3 6.49 10.15 -5.83
CA TYR A 3 7.31 8.93 -5.79
C TYR A 3 7.14 8.03 -7.02
N ALA A 4 5.91 7.94 -7.54
CA ALA A 4 5.64 7.18 -8.76
C ALA A 4 6.42 7.75 -9.95
N LYS A 5 6.50 9.08 -10.08
CA LYS A 5 7.28 9.74 -11.13
C LYS A 5 8.78 9.44 -11.02
N GLN A 6 9.34 9.46 -9.81
CA GLN A 6 10.76 9.13 -9.60
C GLN A 6 11.08 7.68 -10.02
N ILE A 7 10.18 6.73 -9.77
CA ILE A 7 10.34 5.34 -10.22
C ILE A 7 10.25 5.25 -11.75
N GLN A 8 9.33 5.99 -12.38
CA GLN A 8 9.19 6.01 -13.83
C GLN A 8 10.44 6.57 -14.52
N GLU A 9 11.03 7.64 -13.98
CA GLU A 9 12.28 8.22 -14.48
C GLU A 9 13.41 7.18 -14.45
N LEU A 10 13.50 6.36 -13.40
CA LEU A 10 14.49 5.28 -13.33
C LEU A 10 14.29 4.19 -14.40
N TYR A 11 13.05 3.93 -14.84
CA TYR A 11 12.78 2.95 -15.88
C TYR A 11 13.11 3.44 -17.28
N VAL A 12 12.96 4.74 -17.55
CA VAL A 12 13.30 5.34 -18.85
C VAL A 12 14.79 5.17 -19.16
N ASP A 13 15.65 5.20 -18.13
CA ASP A 13 17.10 5.03 -18.28
C ASP A 13 17.55 3.58 -18.51
N ILE A 14 16.62 2.62 -18.57
CA ILE A 14 16.93 1.19 -18.75
C ILE A 14 16.49 0.76 -20.17
N PRO A 15 17.43 0.53 -21.10
CA PRO A 15 17.10 0.21 -22.48
C PRO A 15 16.33 -1.11 -22.63
N GLU A 16 16.46 -2.04 -21.69
CA GLU A 16 15.74 -3.31 -21.69
C GLU A 16 14.29 -3.19 -21.23
N VAL A 17 13.82 -2.03 -20.74
CA VAL A 17 12.42 -1.86 -20.31
C VAL A 17 11.55 -1.54 -21.52
N ALA A 18 10.75 -2.52 -21.95
CA ALA A 18 9.79 -2.39 -23.04
C ALA A 18 8.48 -1.68 -22.63
N GLY A 19 8.22 -1.57 -21.33
CA GLY A 19 7.09 -0.81 -20.80
C GLY A 19 6.98 -0.95 -19.29
N TYR A 20 6.32 0.01 -18.66
CA TYR A 20 6.15 0.03 -17.22
C TYR A 20 4.74 0.46 -16.79
N LEU A 21 4.35 0.03 -15.60
CA LEU A 21 3.13 0.45 -14.92
C LEU A 21 3.49 0.78 -13.48
N VAL A 22 2.98 1.90 -12.96
CA VAL A 22 3.11 2.24 -11.54
C VAL A 22 1.73 2.52 -10.97
N VAL A 23 1.35 1.79 -9.93
CA VAL A 23 0.08 1.93 -9.22
C VAL A 23 0.40 2.42 -7.81
N SER A 24 -0.10 3.61 -7.47
CA SER A 24 -0.03 4.15 -6.11
C SER A 24 -1.33 3.85 -5.37
N GLY A 25 -1.25 3.54 -4.08
CA GLY A 25 -2.41 3.30 -3.23
C GLY A 25 -2.95 1.88 -3.26
N PHE A 26 -2.16 0.89 -3.70
CA PHE A 26 -2.56 -0.51 -3.76
C PHE A 26 -1.47 -1.43 -3.18
N PRO A 27 -1.83 -2.39 -2.29
CA PRO A 27 -3.17 -2.66 -1.78
C PRO A 27 -3.65 -1.65 -0.72
N GLN A 28 -2.75 -0.87 -0.11
CA GLN A 28 -3.11 0.20 0.83
C GLN A 28 -2.72 1.58 0.29
N ILE A 29 -3.36 2.63 0.82
CA ILE A 29 -3.17 4.03 0.35
C ILE A 29 -1.72 4.52 0.45
N THR A 30 -0.95 3.94 1.36
CA THR A 30 0.48 4.23 1.59
C THR A 30 1.43 3.42 0.71
N ASP A 31 0.92 2.46 -0.03
CA ASP A 31 1.73 1.50 -0.77
C ASP A 31 1.87 1.92 -2.23
N LEU A 32 2.93 1.44 -2.86
CA LEU A 32 3.17 1.60 -4.28
C LEU A 32 3.64 0.27 -4.84
N ILE A 33 3.04 -0.12 -5.96
CA ILE A 33 3.55 -1.24 -6.75
C ILE A 33 3.92 -0.75 -8.15
N SER A 34 5.02 -1.29 -8.66
CA SER A 34 5.48 -1.02 -10.02
C SER A 34 5.81 -2.31 -10.74
N PHE A 35 5.54 -2.33 -12.04
CA PHE A 35 5.85 -3.41 -12.94
C PHE A 35 6.69 -2.85 -14.08
N ALA A 36 7.83 -3.48 -14.35
CA ALA A 36 8.64 -3.20 -15.52
C ALA A 36 8.69 -4.47 -16.37
N ARG A 37 8.12 -4.41 -17.57
CA ARG A 37 8.20 -5.48 -18.56
C ARG A 37 9.46 -5.27 -19.37
N LEU A 38 10.31 -6.29 -19.40
CA LEU A 38 11.53 -6.26 -20.19
C LEU A 38 11.26 -6.69 -21.64
N VAL A 39 12.16 -6.29 -22.55
CA VAL A 39 12.24 -6.83 -23.92
C VAL A 39 12.48 -8.35 -23.90
N PRO A 40 12.20 -9.05 -25.01
CA PRO A 40 12.52 -10.47 -25.17
C PRO A 40 13.97 -10.81 -24.79
N TRP A 41 14.18 -12.07 -24.42
CA TRP A 41 15.41 -12.52 -23.76
C TRP A 41 16.59 -12.54 -24.72
N ASP A 42 16.28 -12.78 -25.99
CA ASP A 42 17.14 -12.75 -27.16
C ASP A 42 17.49 -11.32 -27.62
N GLU A 43 16.72 -10.31 -27.20
CA GLU A 43 16.96 -8.90 -27.54
C GLU A 43 17.75 -8.14 -26.47
N ARG A 44 18.15 -8.80 -25.38
CA ARG A 44 18.90 -8.19 -24.27
C ARG A 44 20.15 -8.98 -23.91
N SER A 45 21.21 -8.24 -23.56
CA SER A 45 22.47 -8.82 -23.09
C SER A 45 22.45 -9.11 -21.58
N ARG A 46 21.65 -8.38 -20.81
CA ARG A 46 21.55 -8.50 -19.34
C ARG A 46 20.38 -9.39 -18.93
N THR A 47 20.66 -10.28 -17.98
CA THR A 47 19.66 -11.06 -17.26
C THR A 47 18.78 -10.15 -16.39
N GLN A 48 17.62 -10.67 -15.98
CA GLN A 48 16.71 -9.91 -15.12
C GLN A 48 17.34 -9.60 -13.76
N GLN A 49 18.13 -10.54 -13.24
CA GLN A 49 18.86 -10.43 -11.99
C GLN A 49 19.88 -9.29 -12.04
N GLU A 50 20.64 -9.17 -13.13
CA GLU A 50 21.60 -8.08 -13.33
C GLU A 50 20.91 -6.71 -13.44
N ILE A 51 19.77 -6.65 -14.12
CA ILE A 51 18.98 -5.42 -14.24
C ILE A 51 18.47 -4.98 -12.86
N ILE A 52 17.92 -5.91 -12.07
CA ILE A 52 17.46 -5.60 -10.70
C ILE A 52 18.64 -5.19 -9.82
N ALA A 53 19.77 -5.89 -9.87
CA ALA A 53 20.96 -5.55 -9.09
C ALA A 53 21.47 -4.13 -9.41
N ALA A 54 21.41 -3.72 -10.68
CA ALA A 54 21.77 -2.37 -11.10
C ALA A 54 20.74 -1.30 -10.68
N LEU A 55 19.47 -1.69 -10.54
CA LEU A 55 18.37 -0.80 -10.17
C LEU A 55 18.25 -0.61 -8.64
N GLN A 56 18.58 -1.65 -7.87
CA GLN A 56 18.48 -1.67 -6.41
C GLN A 56 19.13 -0.46 -5.71
N PRO A 57 20.39 -0.07 -6.01
CA PRO A 57 21.00 1.11 -5.37
C PRO A 57 20.37 2.43 -5.81
N LYS A 58 19.69 2.48 -6.97
CA LYS A 58 18.96 3.66 -7.43
C LYS A 58 17.61 3.79 -6.70
N LEU A 59 16.90 2.67 -6.51
CA LEU A 59 15.65 2.64 -5.75
C LEU A 59 15.87 3.00 -4.28
N GLY A 60 16.95 2.49 -3.67
CA GLY A 60 17.32 2.83 -2.29
C GLY A 60 17.68 4.31 -2.05
N LYS A 61 17.91 5.09 -3.12
CA LYS A 61 18.16 6.53 -3.04
C LYS A 61 16.89 7.39 -3.06
N ILE A 62 15.71 6.80 -3.25
CA ILE A 62 14.45 7.56 -3.25
C ILE A 62 14.05 7.84 -1.79
N PRO A 63 14.17 9.09 -1.30
CA PRO A 63 13.81 9.39 0.09
C PRO A 63 12.30 9.27 0.29
N GLY A 64 11.88 8.74 1.44
CA GLY A 64 10.48 8.67 1.84
C GLY A 64 9.72 7.42 1.40
N ILE A 65 10.35 6.51 0.64
CA ILE A 65 9.80 5.18 0.34
C ILE A 65 10.89 4.12 0.51
N MET A 66 10.48 2.89 0.79
CA MET A 66 11.34 1.72 0.69
C MET A 66 10.96 0.95 -0.57
N ALA A 67 11.64 1.24 -1.68
CA ALA A 67 11.42 0.57 -2.95
C ALA A 67 12.54 -0.45 -3.23
N PHE A 68 12.16 -1.64 -3.68
CA PHE A 68 13.11 -2.69 -4.04
C PHE A 68 12.57 -3.51 -5.22
N GLY A 69 13.49 -4.01 -6.04
CA GLY A 69 13.14 -4.90 -7.15
C GLY A 69 12.92 -6.33 -6.67
N VAL A 70 11.92 -6.99 -7.23
CA VAL A 70 11.63 -8.42 -7.01
C VAL A 70 11.63 -9.15 -8.35
N ASN A 71 12.30 -10.30 -8.39
CA ASN A 71 12.21 -11.21 -9.54
C ASN A 71 11.01 -12.14 -9.33
N PRO A 72 9.93 -12.04 -10.13
CA PRO A 72 8.84 -13.01 -10.05
C PRO A 72 9.34 -14.43 -10.33
N PRO A 73 8.80 -15.45 -9.65
CA PRO A 73 9.12 -16.85 -9.91
C PRO A 73 8.76 -17.25 -11.36
N SER A 74 9.57 -18.11 -11.97
CA SER A 74 9.45 -18.54 -13.37
C SER A 74 8.18 -19.34 -13.69
N LEU A 75 7.48 -19.88 -12.67
CA LEU A 75 6.29 -20.72 -12.83
C LEU A 75 4.97 -20.00 -12.45
N GLY A 76 4.92 -18.67 -12.60
CA GLY A 76 3.68 -17.90 -12.43
C GLY A 76 3.19 -17.79 -10.98
N GLN A 77 4.03 -18.13 -10.00
CA GLN A 77 3.74 -17.84 -8.60
C GLN A 77 3.71 -16.32 -8.40
N SER A 78 2.87 -15.86 -7.46
CA SER A 78 2.79 -14.45 -7.13
C SER A 78 4.16 -13.94 -6.66
N GLY A 79 4.73 -12.97 -7.37
CA GLY A 79 5.94 -12.26 -6.93
C GLY A 79 5.78 -11.46 -5.62
N ARG A 80 4.58 -11.49 -5.01
CA ARG A 80 4.29 -10.90 -3.69
C ARG A 80 4.40 -11.91 -2.53
N SER A 81 4.55 -13.20 -2.79
CA SER A 81 4.71 -14.17 -1.71
C SER A 81 6.11 -14.04 -1.15
N GLN A 82 6.24 -13.53 0.07
CA GLN A 82 7.49 -13.63 0.79
C GLN A 82 7.65 -15.09 1.24
N PRO A 83 8.86 -15.67 1.17
CA PRO A 83 9.09 -17.04 1.60
C PRO A 83 8.97 -17.20 3.13
N ILE A 84 9.08 -16.10 3.88
CA ILE A 84 9.05 -16.07 5.34
C ILE A 84 8.19 -14.88 5.78
N GLU A 85 7.19 -15.15 6.62
CA GLU A 85 6.32 -14.14 7.22
C GLU A 85 6.21 -14.41 8.72
N TYR A 86 6.23 -13.36 9.54
CA TYR A 86 6.05 -13.45 10.99
C TYR A 86 4.96 -12.48 11.45
N VAL A 87 4.14 -12.93 12.39
CA VAL A 87 3.13 -12.09 13.05
C VAL A 87 3.60 -11.86 14.47
N ILE A 88 3.85 -10.60 14.81
CA ILE A 88 4.17 -10.18 16.18
C ILE A 88 2.87 -9.76 16.86
N GLN A 89 2.59 -10.36 18.01
CA GLN A 89 1.46 -9.99 18.86
C GLN A 89 2.01 -9.47 20.20
N ALA A 90 1.45 -8.35 20.66
CA ALA A 90 1.73 -7.80 21.97
C ALA A 90 0.41 -7.63 22.72
N SER A 91 0.43 -7.88 24.03
CA SER A 91 -0.70 -7.62 24.92
C SER A 91 -0.76 -6.16 25.41
N GLY A 92 0.28 -5.37 25.12
CA GLY A 92 0.41 -3.96 25.47
C GLY A 92 -0.20 -3.01 24.44
N THR A 93 0.34 -1.79 24.40
CA THR A 93 -0.07 -0.73 23.47
C THR A 93 0.52 -0.93 22.07
N TYR A 94 0.04 -0.16 21.07
CA TYR A 94 0.62 -0.17 19.73
C TYR A 94 2.04 0.40 19.70
N GLU A 95 2.34 1.32 20.62
CA GLU A 95 3.67 1.88 20.84
C GLU A 95 4.63 0.80 21.38
N ASP A 96 4.16 -0.05 22.29
CA ASP A 96 4.94 -1.21 22.76
C ASP A 96 5.22 -2.18 21.60
N LEU A 97 4.20 -2.45 20.78
CA LEU A 97 4.34 -3.29 19.58
C LEU A 97 5.35 -2.70 18.58
N GLU A 98 5.36 -1.38 18.36
CA GLU A 98 6.33 -0.71 17.51
C GLU A 98 7.76 -0.88 18.04
N GLY A 99 7.96 -0.79 19.36
CA GLY A 99 9.25 -1.08 19.99
C GLY A 99 9.76 -2.49 19.68
N TYR A 100 8.90 -3.50 19.84
CA TYR A 100 9.24 -4.89 19.53
C TYR A 100 9.54 -5.12 18.04
N VAL A 101 8.70 -4.58 17.16
CA VAL A 101 8.90 -4.66 15.70
C VAL A 101 10.24 -4.02 15.32
N ASN A 102 10.54 -2.83 15.81
CA ASN A 102 11.78 -2.12 15.48
C ASN A 102 13.02 -2.91 15.95
N SER A 103 12.96 -3.49 17.14
CA SER A 103 14.05 -4.30 17.69
C SER A 103 14.30 -5.55 16.84
N MET A 104 13.23 -6.26 16.46
CA MET A 104 13.33 -7.42 15.58
C MET A 104 13.88 -7.05 14.19
N MET A 105 13.42 -5.95 13.61
CA MET A 105 13.87 -5.48 12.30
C MET A 105 15.34 -5.07 12.30
N GLU A 106 15.84 -4.51 13.40
CA GLU A 106 17.26 -4.16 13.54
C GLU A 106 18.15 -5.41 13.50
N GLU A 107 17.79 -6.45 14.25
CA GLU A 107 18.50 -7.73 14.24
C GLU A 107 18.44 -8.42 12.87
N ILE A 108 17.27 -8.43 12.23
CA ILE A 108 17.10 -9.03 10.89
C ILE A 108 18.01 -8.34 9.86
N ARG A 109 18.12 -7.00 9.91
CA ARG A 109 18.95 -6.23 8.97
C ARG A 109 20.45 -6.51 9.11
N GLN A 110 20.91 -6.97 10.26
CA GLN A 110 22.32 -7.33 10.46
C GLN A 110 22.68 -8.65 9.77
N ASN A 111 21.70 -9.50 9.46
CA ASN A 111 21.94 -10.78 8.81
C ASN A 111 21.85 -10.62 7.26
N PRO A 112 22.96 -10.85 6.52
CA PRO A 112 22.99 -10.67 5.06
C PRO A 112 22.14 -11.68 4.29
N GLY A 113 21.61 -12.71 4.95
CA GLY A 113 20.68 -13.67 4.35
C GLY A 113 19.27 -13.12 4.11
N PHE A 114 18.88 -12.04 4.80
CA PHE A 114 17.59 -11.38 4.59
C PHE A 114 17.73 -10.22 3.60
N VAL A 115 17.01 -10.29 2.50
CA VAL A 115 17.02 -9.27 1.45
C VAL A 115 15.77 -8.41 1.58
N ASN A 116 15.96 -7.12 1.85
CA ASN A 116 14.89 -6.11 1.98
C ASN A 116 13.77 -6.48 2.97
N PRO A 117 14.06 -6.75 4.25
CA PRO A 117 13.02 -7.02 5.24
C PRO A 117 12.13 -5.78 5.42
N ASP A 118 10.82 -5.99 5.52
CA ASP A 118 9.82 -4.92 5.71
C ASP A 118 8.81 -5.22 6.83
N THR A 119 7.99 -4.22 7.15
CA THR A 119 6.91 -4.32 8.16
C THR A 119 5.68 -3.53 7.73
N ASN A 120 4.51 -4.09 8.02
CA ASN A 120 3.20 -3.49 7.73
C ASN A 120 2.66 -2.62 8.88
N LEU A 121 3.34 -2.54 10.02
CA LEU A 121 2.98 -1.64 11.11
C LEU A 121 3.30 -0.20 10.72
N LYS A 122 2.26 0.64 10.64
CA LYS A 122 2.37 2.07 10.26
C LYS A 122 1.52 2.91 11.22
N LEU A 123 2.11 3.37 12.33
CA LEU A 123 1.39 4.15 13.34
C LEU A 123 1.04 5.57 12.86
N GLN A 124 1.78 6.11 11.90
CA GLN A 124 1.60 7.48 11.39
C GLN A 124 0.59 7.58 10.24
N LYS A 125 -0.31 6.59 10.09
CA LYS A 125 -1.36 6.68 9.07
C LYS A 125 -2.35 7.77 9.47
N PRO A 126 -2.60 8.77 8.61
CA PRO A 126 -3.59 9.79 8.92
C PRO A 126 -4.96 9.12 9.04
N GLN A 127 -5.63 9.35 10.17
CA GLN A 127 -6.96 8.86 10.46
C GLN A 127 -7.77 9.99 11.10
N LEU A 128 -9.06 10.05 10.77
CA LEU A 128 -9.99 10.95 11.43
C LEU A 128 -10.68 10.18 12.56
N ASP A 129 -10.33 10.48 13.81
CA ASP A 129 -10.99 9.91 14.99
C ASP A 129 -12.11 10.85 15.45
N ILE A 130 -13.36 10.35 15.42
CA ILE A 130 -14.54 11.11 15.83
C ILE A 130 -15.08 10.55 17.14
N LYS A 131 -14.83 11.29 18.23
CA LYS A 131 -15.34 10.95 19.56
C LYS A 131 -16.70 11.60 19.79
N VAL A 132 -17.76 10.81 19.67
CA VAL A 132 -19.13 11.25 19.95
C VAL A 132 -19.39 11.25 21.45
N ASN A 133 -19.75 12.39 22.03
CA ASN A 133 -20.25 12.47 23.40
C ASN A 133 -21.70 11.98 23.44
N ARG A 134 -21.91 10.75 23.91
CA ARG A 134 -23.22 10.10 23.92
C ARG A 134 -24.23 10.82 24.82
N ASP A 135 -23.80 11.29 25.99
CA ASP A 135 -24.68 11.96 26.95
C ASP A 135 -25.29 13.22 26.33
N LYS A 136 -24.48 14.05 25.67
CA LYS A 136 -24.96 15.25 24.97
C LYS A 136 -25.89 14.94 23.79
N VAL A 137 -25.67 13.83 23.10
CA VAL A 137 -26.51 13.41 21.97
C VAL A 137 -27.90 13.01 22.46
N VAL A 138 -27.96 12.27 23.58
CA VAL A 138 -29.21 11.89 24.24
C VAL A 138 -29.93 13.12 24.83
N ASP A 139 -29.20 14.02 25.47
CA ASP A 139 -29.75 15.28 26.01
C ASP A 139 -30.36 16.16 24.91
N ALA A 140 -29.80 16.11 23.70
CA ALA A 140 -30.34 16.79 22.52
C ALA A 140 -31.55 16.05 21.88
N GLY A 141 -31.95 14.90 22.42
CA GLY A 141 -33.04 14.08 21.88
C GLY A 141 -32.67 13.36 20.57
N ILE A 142 -31.38 13.20 20.27
CA ILE A 142 -30.89 12.61 19.03
C ILE A 142 -30.44 11.17 19.29
N ASP A 143 -30.75 10.26 18.38
CA ASP A 143 -30.24 8.89 18.43
C ASP A 143 -28.77 8.83 17.96
N VAL A 144 -27.90 8.14 18.71
CA VAL A 144 -26.48 8.00 18.39
C VAL A 144 -26.25 7.34 17.01
N SER A 145 -27.14 6.43 16.59
CA SER A 145 -27.09 5.82 15.25
C SER A 145 -27.36 6.83 14.14
N THR A 146 -28.16 7.86 14.40
CA THR A 146 -28.39 8.96 13.44
C THR A 146 -27.13 9.77 13.25
N VAL A 147 -26.38 10.07 14.32
CA VAL A 147 -25.08 10.74 14.22
C VAL A 147 -24.11 9.92 13.36
N GLY A 148 -24.03 8.61 13.57
CA GLY A 148 -23.19 7.71 12.77
C GLY A 148 -23.55 7.72 11.28
N ARG A 149 -24.84 7.59 10.93
CA ARG A 149 -25.31 7.61 9.53
C ARG A 149 -25.04 8.95 8.84
N THR A 150 -25.16 10.05 9.57
CA THR A 150 -24.87 11.40 9.05
C THR A 150 -23.38 11.55 8.76
N LEU A 151 -22.50 11.13 9.68
CA LEU A 151 -21.05 11.15 9.49
C LEU A 151 -20.61 10.26 8.31
N GLU A 152 -21.18 9.07 8.17
CA GLU A 152 -20.93 8.17 7.02
C GLU A 152 -21.26 8.87 5.69
N THR A 153 -22.42 9.53 5.62
CA THR A 153 -22.85 10.27 4.42
C THR A 153 -21.95 11.48 4.12
N LEU A 154 -21.50 12.17 5.17
CA LEU A 154 -20.61 13.35 5.06
C LEU A 154 -19.18 12.99 4.64
N LEU A 155 -18.64 11.87 5.13
CA LEU A 155 -17.19 11.58 5.04
C LEU A 155 -16.83 10.59 3.93
N GLY A 156 -17.73 9.67 3.58
CA GLY A 156 -17.47 8.64 2.56
C GLY A 156 -18.55 8.52 1.49
N GLY A 157 -19.70 9.16 1.72
CA GLY A 157 -20.93 8.85 0.99
C GLY A 157 -21.49 7.49 1.42
N ARG A 158 -22.81 7.38 1.43
CA ARG A 158 -23.49 6.13 1.81
C ARG A 158 -24.13 5.50 0.60
N GLN A 159 -23.75 4.26 0.29
CA GLN A 159 -24.50 3.45 -0.67
C GLN A 159 -25.86 3.12 -0.07
N VAL A 160 -26.94 3.54 -0.73
CA VAL A 160 -28.31 3.32 -0.25
C VAL A 160 -29.05 2.24 -1.01
N THR A 161 -28.73 2.06 -2.29
CA THR A 161 -29.35 1.04 -3.14
C THR A 161 -28.50 0.78 -4.39
N ARG A 162 -29.01 -0.08 -5.26
CA ARG A 162 -28.54 -0.27 -6.63
C ARG A 162 -29.62 0.06 -7.62
N TYR A 163 -29.19 0.64 -8.73
CA TYR A 163 -30.02 0.90 -9.91
C TYR A 163 -29.51 0.05 -11.07
N GLU A 164 -30.41 -0.60 -11.79
CA GLU A 164 -30.06 -1.42 -12.96
C GLU A 164 -30.53 -0.75 -14.25
N GLN A 165 -29.62 -0.66 -15.22
CA GLN A 165 -29.94 -0.17 -16.56
C GLN A 165 -29.12 -0.91 -17.61
N GLY A 166 -29.78 -1.48 -18.61
CA GLY A 166 -29.12 -2.17 -19.73
C GLY A 166 -28.26 -3.36 -19.31
N GLY A 167 -28.66 -4.10 -18.26
CA GLY A 167 -27.90 -5.23 -17.73
C GLY A 167 -26.64 -4.85 -16.92
N LYS A 168 -26.45 -3.55 -16.66
CA LYS A 168 -25.41 -3.05 -15.75
C LYS A 168 -26.05 -2.57 -14.46
N GLN A 169 -25.35 -2.81 -13.36
CA GLN A 169 -25.78 -2.45 -12.03
C GLN A 169 -24.89 -1.31 -11.50
N TYR A 170 -25.54 -0.27 -10.97
CA TYR A 170 -24.90 0.97 -10.53
C TYR A 170 -25.21 1.19 -9.06
N ASP A 171 -24.19 1.47 -8.25
CA ASP A 171 -24.38 1.83 -6.84
C ASP A 171 -24.92 3.27 -6.75
N VAL A 172 -26.02 3.46 -6.02
CA VAL A 172 -26.57 4.79 -5.73
C VAL A 172 -25.99 5.25 -4.41
N ILE A 173 -25.13 6.27 -4.47
CA ILE A 173 -24.40 6.80 -3.31
C ILE A 173 -24.95 8.20 -3.01
N ILE A 174 -25.38 8.41 -1.76
CA ILE A 174 -25.76 9.74 -1.27
C ILE A 174 -24.53 10.40 -0.67
N GLN A 175 -24.26 11.64 -1.09
CA GLN A 175 -23.20 12.51 -0.57
C GLN A 175 -23.80 13.88 -0.26
N VAL A 176 -23.13 14.64 0.60
CA VAL A 176 -23.49 16.04 0.84
C VAL A 176 -22.90 16.89 -0.30
N ALA A 177 -23.65 17.90 -0.75
CA ALA A 177 -23.16 18.83 -1.76
C ALA A 177 -22.02 19.68 -1.19
N ASP A 178 -20.98 19.90 -1.98
CA ASP A 178 -19.80 20.71 -1.62
C ASP A 178 -20.17 22.14 -1.16
#